data_AF-A0AAU5GLT1-F1
#
_entry.id   AF-A0AAU5GLT1-F1
#
_cell.length_a   1.000
_cell.length_b   1.000
_cell.length_c   1.000
_cell.angle_alpha   90.00
_cell.angle_beta   90.00
_cell.angle_gamma   90.00
#
_symmetry.space_group_name_H-M   'P 1'
#
loop_
_entity.id
_entity.type
_entity.pdbx_description
1 polymer ?
#
loop_
_entity_poly.entity_id
_entity_poly.type
_entity_poly.pdbx_seq_one_letter_code
_entity_poly.pdbx_strand_id
1 'polypeptide(L)'
;MGCQDTGTGGEASASKPPKPPASSKKPDSDAVKDEGKESAKASPDTSKKPGSSGSASALTCDQLRNAELQNSSMRLPDAPEGTTVAFTDGRWEGDGVVIELQPQCGIGDMTGDAAADAVGAIKVTTGGTGKFYGLVTWRNDAGTPVPAAAVSLGDRTPVVSIDVSAAPVRQATVVYLTRGDSEPTAVVTLRRTAVYQVTEPAMVELHHSDAPYTP
;
A
#
# COMPACT_ATOMS: atom_id res chain seq x y z
N MET A 1 -26.20 41.30 49.59
CA MET A 1 -25.43 40.04 49.68
C MET A 1 -24.73 39.94 48.33
N GLY A 2 -23.45 40.22 48.18
CA GLY A 2 -22.27 39.79 48.94
C GLY A 2 -21.43 38.98 47.95
N CYS A 3 -20.46 39.61 47.27
CA CYS A 3 -19.02 39.57 47.61
C CYS A 3 -18.43 38.14 47.50
N GLN A 4 -17.31 37.89 46.80
CA GLN A 4 -16.15 38.77 46.60
C GLN A 4 -15.26 38.32 45.42
N ASP A 5 -14.48 39.23 44.82
CA ASP A 5 -13.41 38.95 43.85
C ASP A 5 -12.03 38.81 44.51
N THR A 6 -11.16 37.94 43.96
CA THR A 6 -9.69 38.00 43.85
C THR A 6 -9.22 36.79 43.00
N GLY A 7 -8.15 36.79 42.20
CA GLY A 7 -7.17 37.79 41.73
C GLY A 7 -6.03 37.05 40.99
N THR A 8 -5.68 37.36 39.73
CA THR A 8 -4.71 38.39 39.28
C THR A 8 -3.27 37.87 39.06
N GLY A 9 -2.74 38.06 37.84
CA GLY A 9 -1.31 37.92 37.49
C GLY A 9 -0.89 36.58 36.84
N GLY A 10 0.07 36.55 35.91
CA GLY A 10 0.86 37.64 35.34
C GLY A 10 1.74 37.21 34.14
N GLU A 11 2.22 38.20 33.39
CA GLU A 11 2.78 38.13 32.02
C GLU A 11 3.96 37.19 31.68
N ALA A 12 4.02 36.95 30.37
CA ALA A 12 5.10 36.43 29.54
C ALA A 12 6.54 36.92 29.80
N SER A 13 7.52 36.15 29.30
CA SER A 13 8.50 36.69 28.33
C SER A 13 9.16 35.57 27.50
N ALA A 14 9.90 35.93 26.45
CA ALA A 14 10.55 35.02 25.51
C ALA A 14 12.08 35.13 25.54
N SER A 15 12.80 34.14 24.98
CA SER A 15 14.17 34.33 24.44
C SER A 15 14.62 33.21 23.50
N LYS A 16 15.59 33.52 22.62
CA LYS A 16 16.17 32.66 21.58
C LYS A 16 17.48 31.96 22.05
N PRO A 17 18.01 30.96 21.31
CA PRO A 17 19.14 30.14 21.74
C PRO A 17 20.52 30.72 21.39
N PRO A 18 21.60 30.25 22.03
CA PRO A 18 22.99 30.51 21.62
C PRO A 18 23.48 29.57 20.51
N LYS A 19 24.46 30.03 19.73
CA LYS A 19 25.28 29.24 18.78
C LYS A 19 26.75 29.20 19.31
N PRO A 20 27.81 28.76 18.58
CA PRO A 20 28.83 27.89 19.16
C PRO A 20 30.21 28.57 19.37
N PRO A 21 31.16 27.89 20.02
CA PRO A 21 32.59 28.06 19.78
C PRO A 21 33.14 26.96 18.83
N ALA A 22 34.40 27.08 18.39
CA ALA A 22 34.97 26.25 17.32
C ALA A 22 36.46 25.91 17.50
N SER A 23 36.93 25.00 16.64
CA SER A 23 38.32 24.86 16.13
C SER A 23 39.38 24.07 16.92
N SER A 24 39.91 23.07 16.18
CA SER A 24 41.33 22.67 15.99
C SER A 24 42.22 22.16 17.14
N LYS A 25 42.81 20.96 16.91
CA LYS A 25 44.24 20.81 16.54
C LYS A 25 44.63 19.38 16.10
N LYS A 26 45.70 19.31 15.29
CA LYS A 26 46.60 18.17 15.03
C LYS A 26 47.98 18.53 15.64
N PRO A 27 48.88 17.59 16.03
CA PRO A 27 49.80 16.86 15.12
C PRO A 27 49.72 15.32 15.36
N ASP A 28 50.37 14.37 14.67
CA ASP A 28 51.77 14.17 14.19
C ASP A 28 52.80 13.98 15.35
N SER A 29 53.80 13.08 15.30
CA SER A 29 54.19 12.04 14.32
C SER A 29 54.14 10.63 15.00
N ASP A 30 54.94 9.57 14.80
CA ASP A 30 56.08 9.13 13.94
C ASP A 30 55.97 7.58 13.83
N ALA A 31 56.23 6.87 12.72
CA ALA A 31 57.48 6.61 11.97
C ALA A 31 58.38 5.47 12.52
N VAL A 32 58.29 4.28 11.89
CA VAL A 32 59.33 3.22 11.89
C VAL A 32 59.44 2.63 10.48
N LYS A 33 60.67 2.45 9.97
CA LYS A 33 60.99 1.64 8.78
C LYS A 33 61.47 0.25 9.22
N ASP A 34 61.26 -0.77 8.39
CA ASP A 34 62.38 -1.58 7.88
C ASP A 34 62.03 -2.24 6.53
N GLU A 35 63.02 -2.78 5.81
CA GLU A 35 62.91 -3.32 4.45
C GLU A 35 62.93 -4.86 4.42
N GLY A 36 62.11 -5.51 3.56
CA GLY A 36 61.88 -6.97 3.67
C GLY A 36 61.39 -7.69 2.40
N LYS A 37 62.28 -7.81 1.41
CA LYS A 37 62.30 -8.77 0.28
C LYS A 37 61.05 -9.62 -0.05
N GLU A 38 60.52 -9.35 -1.25
CA GLU A 38 60.00 -10.29 -2.25
C GLU A 38 59.89 -11.80 -1.92
N SER A 39 58.67 -12.33 -1.99
CA SER A 39 58.40 -13.72 -2.40
C SER A 39 56.99 -13.84 -2.96
N ALA A 40 56.88 -14.29 -4.21
CA ALA A 40 55.59 -14.41 -4.89
C ALA A 40 54.80 -15.63 -4.41
N LYS A 41 53.54 -15.44 -4.03
CA LYS A 41 52.55 -16.52 -3.96
C LYS A 41 51.18 -16.00 -4.39
N ALA A 42 50.71 -16.46 -5.55
CA ALA A 42 49.37 -16.15 -6.02
C ALA A 42 48.34 -16.69 -5.02
N SER A 43 47.54 -15.80 -4.43
CA SER A 43 46.37 -16.19 -3.66
C SER A 43 45.22 -16.45 -4.65
N PRO A 44 44.50 -17.58 -4.55
CA PRO A 44 43.33 -17.80 -5.39
C PRO A 44 42.25 -16.81 -5.00
N ASP A 45 41.90 -15.90 -5.92
CA ASP A 45 40.87 -14.90 -5.69
C ASP A 45 39.48 -15.58 -5.65
N THR A 46 39.04 -15.90 -4.43
CA THR A 46 37.68 -16.34 -4.15
C THR A 46 36.83 -15.17 -3.67
N SER A 47 36.87 -14.04 -4.39
CA SER A 47 35.86 -12.98 -4.35
C SER A 47 34.49 -13.57 -4.69
N LYS A 48 33.83 -14.14 -3.68
CA LYS A 48 32.49 -14.72 -3.75
C LYS A 48 31.49 -13.60 -3.96
N LYS A 49 31.37 -13.14 -5.21
CA LYS A 49 30.39 -12.16 -5.68
C LYS A 49 29.04 -12.49 -5.03
N PRO A 50 28.39 -11.52 -4.35
CA PRO A 50 27.04 -11.73 -3.83
C PRO A 50 26.15 -12.30 -4.94
N GLY A 51 25.38 -13.34 -4.61
CA GLY A 51 24.52 -13.99 -5.59
C GLY A 51 23.62 -12.95 -6.24
N SER A 52 23.46 -13.04 -7.57
CA SER A 52 22.45 -12.22 -8.24
C SER A 52 21.13 -12.51 -7.56
N SER A 53 20.51 -11.49 -6.95
CA SER A 53 19.15 -11.64 -6.43
C SER A 53 18.29 -12.14 -7.58
N GLY A 54 17.64 -13.28 -7.42
CA GLY A 54 16.66 -13.72 -8.39
C GLY A 54 15.56 -12.67 -8.40
N SER A 55 15.25 -12.10 -9.56
CA SER A 55 14.04 -11.29 -9.69
C SER A 55 12.88 -12.17 -9.27
N ALA A 56 12.09 -11.73 -8.28
CA ALA A 56 10.85 -12.39 -7.96
C ALA A 56 10.01 -12.49 -9.24
N SER A 57 9.39 -13.64 -9.48
CA SER A 57 8.42 -13.77 -10.56
C SER A 57 7.25 -12.84 -10.29
N ALA A 58 6.77 -12.14 -11.33
CA ALA A 58 5.55 -11.34 -11.27
C ALA A 58 4.39 -12.14 -10.66
N LEU A 59 3.54 -11.49 -9.86
CA LEU A 59 2.30 -12.12 -9.41
C LEU A 59 1.39 -12.41 -10.60
N THR A 60 0.52 -13.40 -10.45
CA THR A 60 -0.56 -13.68 -11.42
C THR A 60 -1.93 -13.56 -10.77
N CYS A 61 -2.94 -13.21 -11.56
CA CYS A 61 -4.31 -13.05 -11.08
C CYS A 61 -4.90 -14.35 -10.48
N ASP A 62 -4.41 -15.53 -10.90
CA ASP A 62 -4.85 -16.81 -10.33
C ASP A 62 -4.26 -17.08 -8.94
N GLN A 63 -3.11 -16.50 -8.57
CA GLN A 63 -2.60 -16.59 -7.20
C GLN A 63 -3.53 -15.89 -6.20
N LEU A 64 -4.20 -14.82 -6.61
CA LEU A 64 -5.16 -14.09 -5.77
C LEU A 64 -6.32 -14.97 -5.29
N ARG A 65 -6.65 -16.04 -6.03
CA ARG A 65 -7.69 -17.01 -5.64
C ARG A 65 -7.43 -17.70 -4.30
N ASN A 66 -6.19 -17.71 -3.80
CA ASN A 66 -5.85 -18.32 -2.52
C ASN A 66 -4.97 -17.40 -1.65
N ALA A 67 -5.06 -16.08 -1.87
CA ALA A 67 -4.28 -15.08 -1.13
C ALA A 67 -4.97 -14.67 0.18
N GLU A 68 -4.19 -14.19 1.15
CA GLU A 68 -4.72 -13.50 2.33
C GLU A 68 -5.36 -12.16 1.91
N LEU A 69 -6.52 -11.83 2.47
CA LEU A 69 -7.23 -10.56 2.23
C LEU A 69 -6.88 -9.49 3.27
N GLN A 70 -6.41 -9.88 4.44
CA GLN A 70 -5.98 -8.95 5.49
C GLN A 70 -4.87 -9.53 6.37
N ASN A 71 -4.01 -8.66 6.89
CA ASN A 71 -2.90 -9.02 7.78
C ASN A 71 -2.84 -8.03 8.96
N SER A 72 -1.75 -8.04 9.75
CA SER A 72 -1.56 -7.14 10.89
C SER A 72 -1.66 -5.65 10.55
N SER A 73 -1.28 -5.27 9.33
CA SER A 73 -1.04 -3.88 8.90
C SER A 73 -2.17 -3.33 8.02
N MET A 74 -2.88 -4.19 7.27
CA MET A 74 -3.99 -3.84 6.40
C MET A 74 -5.23 -4.67 6.76
N ARG A 75 -6.37 -4.01 7.01
CA ARG A 75 -7.69 -4.65 7.23
C ARG A 75 -8.69 -4.16 6.20
N LEU A 76 -9.66 -5.00 5.83
CA LEU A 76 -10.80 -4.57 5.04
C LEU A 76 -11.84 -3.90 5.97
N PRO A 77 -12.40 -2.73 5.61
CA PRO A 77 -13.39 -2.05 6.46
C PRO A 77 -14.65 -2.87 6.78
N ASP A 78 -15.02 -3.77 5.86
CA ASP A 78 -16.26 -4.54 5.90
C ASP A 78 -16.06 -6.03 6.29
N ALA A 79 -14.87 -6.39 6.81
CA ALA A 79 -14.55 -7.77 7.22
C ALA A 79 -14.45 -7.92 8.76
N PRO A 80 -14.66 -9.13 9.32
CA PRO A 80 -14.58 -9.34 10.77
C PRO A 80 -13.19 -9.07 11.37
N GLU A 81 -13.18 -8.51 12.58
CA GLU A 81 -11.97 -8.35 13.39
C GLU A 81 -11.43 -9.69 13.89
N GLY A 82 -10.12 -9.75 14.16
CA GLY A 82 -9.46 -10.92 14.76
C GLY A 82 -9.24 -12.13 13.84
N THR A 83 -10.04 -12.30 12.81
CA THR A 83 -10.01 -13.47 11.90
C THR A 83 -8.98 -13.31 10.77
N THR A 84 -8.20 -14.37 10.50
CA THR A 84 -7.43 -14.50 9.25
C THR A 84 -8.41 -14.71 8.09
N VAL A 85 -8.63 -13.67 7.30
CA VAL A 85 -9.45 -13.73 6.09
C VAL A 85 -8.51 -14.05 4.93
N ALA A 86 -8.68 -15.21 4.31
CA ALA A 86 -7.93 -15.65 3.14
C ALA A 86 -8.87 -16.36 2.17
N PHE A 87 -8.68 -16.16 0.86
CA PHE A 87 -9.52 -16.79 -0.14
C PHE A 87 -9.25 -18.30 -0.24
N THR A 88 -10.29 -19.05 -0.62
CA THR A 88 -10.20 -20.41 -1.17
C THR A 88 -10.97 -20.40 -2.49
N ASP A 89 -10.28 -20.64 -3.60
CA ASP A 89 -10.76 -20.41 -4.98
C ASP A 89 -11.52 -19.08 -5.19
N GLY A 90 -10.99 -17.99 -4.65
CA GLY A 90 -11.54 -16.65 -4.80
C GLY A 90 -12.78 -16.36 -3.96
N ARG A 91 -13.15 -17.23 -3.00
CA ARG A 91 -14.22 -16.99 -2.02
C ARG A 91 -13.72 -17.12 -0.58
N TRP A 92 -14.23 -16.28 0.30
CA TRP A 92 -14.16 -16.43 1.75
C TRP A 92 -15.54 -16.18 2.36
N GLU A 93 -15.86 -16.86 3.46
CA GLU A 93 -17.15 -16.76 4.13
C GLU A 93 -17.01 -16.98 5.64
N GLY A 94 -17.61 -16.11 6.44
CA GLY A 94 -17.57 -16.14 7.89
C GLY A 94 -18.41 -15.02 8.52
N ASP A 95 -18.94 -15.24 9.73
CA ASP A 95 -19.67 -14.23 10.53
C ASP A 95 -20.84 -13.52 9.81
N GLY A 96 -21.46 -14.17 8.83
CA GLY A 96 -22.55 -13.59 8.01
C GLY A 96 -22.06 -12.66 6.89
N VAL A 97 -20.77 -12.67 6.60
CA VAL A 97 -20.09 -11.95 5.52
C VAL A 97 -19.55 -12.95 4.50
N VAL A 98 -19.76 -12.65 3.21
CA VAL A 98 -19.22 -13.37 2.05
C VAL A 98 -18.37 -12.40 1.25
N ILE A 99 -17.11 -12.75 1.00
CA ILE A 99 -16.19 -11.97 0.15
C ILE A 99 -15.85 -12.82 -1.08
N GLU A 100 -16.03 -12.24 -2.26
CA GLU A 100 -15.74 -12.90 -3.54
C GLU A 100 -14.82 -12.04 -4.41
N LEU A 101 -13.75 -12.64 -4.93
CA LEU A 101 -12.86 -12.07 -5.92
C LEU A 101 -13.60 -11.93 -7.26
N GLN A 102 -13.62 -10.72 -7.83
CA GLN A 102 -14.11 -10.49 -9.18
C GLN A 102 -13.04 -10.93 -10.21
N PRO A 103 -13.41 -11.31 -11.44
CA PRO A 103 -12.45 -11.72 -12.47
C PRO A 103 -11.53 -10.57 -12.94
N GLN A 104 -11.85 -9.32 -12.60
CA GLN A 104 -11.02 -8.15 -12.87
C GLN A 104 -9.78 -8.11 -11.96
N CYS A 105 -8.62 -8.21 -12.59
CA CYS A 105 -7.30 -8.06 -11.97
C CYS A 105 -6.31 -7.45 -12.97
N GLY A 106 -5.35 -6.68 -12.47
CA GLY A 106 -4.22 -6.14 -13.23
C GLY A 106 -2.89 -6.34 -12.47
N ILE A 107 -1.78 -6.42 -13.21
CA ILE A 107 -0.46 -6.78 -12.68
C ILE A 107 0.57 -5.69 -13.02
N GLY A 108 1.37 -5.26 -12.06
CA GLY A 108 2.45 -4.27 -12.25
C GLY A 108 2.99 -3.68 -10.95
N ASP A 109 4.15 -3.02 -11.01
CA ASP A 109 4.80 -2.36 -9.86
C ASP A 109 3.94 -1.20 -9.32
N MET A 110 3.35 -1.39 -8.12
CA MET A 110 2.46 -0.44 -7.45
C MET A 110 3.01 0.03 -6.10
N THR A 111 3.70 -0.85 -5.38
CA THR A 111 4.28 -0.60 -4.05
C THR A 111 5.70 -0.03 -4.12
N GLY A 112 6.43 -0.29 -5.21
CA GLY A 112 7.61 0.48 -5.59
C GLY A 112 8.95 -0.23 -5.51
N ASP A 113 8.98 -1.52 -5.15
CA ASP A 113 10.18 -2.36 -5.07
C ASP A 113 10.65 -2.95 -6.42
N ALA A 114 9.90 -2.68 -7.49
CA ALA A 114 10.10 -3.18 -8.85
C ALA A 114 9.86 -4.69 -9.06
N ALA A 115 9.32 -5.40 -8.06
CA ALA A 115 8.53 -6.60 -8.33
C ALA A 115 7.16 -6.19 -8.92
N ALA A 116 6.53 -7.08 -9.68
CA ALA A 116 5.19 -6.81 -10.21
C ALA A 116 4.14 -7.29 -9.20
N ASP A 117 3.45 -6.34 -8.59
CA ASP A 117 2.32 -6.51 -7.68
C ASP A 117 1.04 -6.88 -8.44
N ALA A 118 -0.03 -7.16 -7.69
CA ALA A 118 -1.34 -7.45 -8.26
C ALA A 118 -2.43 -6.60 -7.62
N VAL A 119 -3.32 -6.02 -8.44
CA VAL A 119 -4.51 -5.30 -8.00
C VAL A 119 -5.74 -6.07 -8.47
N GLY A 120 -6.58 -6.49 -7.53
CA GLY A 120 -7.82 -7.23 -7.81
C GLY A 120 -9.03 -6.57 -7.18
N ALA A 121 -10.20 -6.72 -7.79
CA ALA A 121 -11.44 -6.21 -7.22
C ALA A 121 -12.18 -7.29 -6.43
N ILE A 122 -12.80 -6.90 -5.31
CA ILE A 122 -13.61 -7.77 -4.46
C ILE A 122 -15.07 -7.31 -4.42
N LYS A 123 -15.96 -8.24 -4.06
CA LYS A 123 -17.37 -7.98 -3.73
C LYS A 123 -17.65 -8.55 -2.36
N VAL A 124 -18.10 -7.70 -1.43
CA VAL A 124 -18.53 -8.07 -0.08
C VAL A 124 -20.06 -8.08 -0.02
N THR A 125 -20.62 -9.20 0.41
CA THR A 125 -22.07 -9.35 0.69
C THR A 125 -22.23 -9.67 2.16
N THR A 126 -23.05 -8.90 2.86
CA THR A 126 -23.38 -9.11 4.28
C THR A 126 -24.85 -9.55 4.41
N GLY A 127 -25.37 -9.74 5.63
CA GLY A 127 -26.77 -10.11 5.86
C GLY A 127 -27.85 -9.11 5.41
N GLY A 128 -27.48 -8.03 4.71
CA GLY A 128 -28.40 -7.05 4.11
C GLY A 128 -28.64 -7.25 2.61
N THR A 129 -29.25 -6.25 1.96
CA THR A 129 -29.47 -6.21 0.50
C THR A 129 -28.39 -5.43 -0.28
N GLY A 130 -27.37 -4.94 0.44
CA GLY A 130 -26.19 -4.29 -0.14
C GLY A 130 -25.24 -5.30 -0.79
N LYS A 131 -24.54 -4.85 -1.82
CA LYS A 131 -23.41 -5.54 -2.45
C LYS A 131 -22.29 -4.52 -2.55
N PHE A 132 -21.42 -4.54 -1.56
CA PHE A 132 -20.30 -3.61 -1.48
C PHE A 132 -19.17 -4.11 -2.36
N TYR A 133 -18.42 -3.20 -2.97
CA TYR A 133 -17.29 -3.52 -3.82
C TYR A 133 -16.05 -2.78 -3.34
N GLY A 134 -14.88 -3.32 -3.65
CA GLY A 134 -13.60 -2.74 -3.25
C GLY A 134 -12.47 -3.17 -4.16
N LEU A 135 -11.33 -2.52 -3.98
CA LEU A 135 -10.04 -2.90 -4.58
C LEU A 135 -9.08 -3.30 -3.47
N VAL A 136 -8.23 -4.29 -3.77
CA VAL A 136 -7.13 -4.71 -2.91
C VAL A 136 -5.87 -4.83 -3.77
N THR A 137 -4.77 -4.28 -3.27
CA THR A 137 -3.42 -4.48 -3.82
C THR A 137 -2.68 -5.49 -2.96
N TRP A 138 -2.13 -6.52 -3.61
CA TRP A 138 -1.19 -7.47 -3.04
C TRP A 138 0.22 -7.16 -3.50
N ARG A 139 1.12 -6.90 -2.54
CA ARG A 139 2.55 -6.78 -2.80
C ARG A 139 3.16 -8.15 -3.11
N ASN A 140 4.14 -8.16 -4.00
CA ASN A 140 4.87 -9.36 -4.39
C ASN A 140 6.04 -9.70 -3.44
N ASP A 141 5.75 -10.40 -2.34
CA ASP A 141 6.80 -10.89 -1.43
C ASP A 141 7.41 -12.21 -1.97
N ALA A 142 8.47 -12.08 -2.78
CA ALA A 142 9.22 -13.18 -3.38
C ALA A 142 8.37 -14.19 -4.19
N GLY A 143 7.31 -13.72 -4.85
CA GLY A 143 6.32 -14.53 -5.57
C GLY A 143 5.05 -14.84 -4.78
N THR A 144 4.94 -14.38 -3.52
CA THR A 144 3.78 -14.57 -2.64
C THR A 144 2.93 -13.30 -2.60
N PRO A 145 1.60 -13.36 -2.83
CA PRO A 145 0.73 -12.19 -2.73
C PRO A 145 0.44 -11.82 -1.27
N VAL A 146 0.96 -10.68 -0.80
CA VAL A 146 0.74 -10.18 0.57
C VAL A 146 -0.14 -8.93 0.53
N PRO A 147 -1.32 -8.89 1.21
CA PRO A 147 -2.22 -7.74 1.14
C PRO A 147 -1.55 -6.48 1.72
N ALA A 148 -1.49 -5.43 0.92
CA ALA A 148 -0.71 -4.22 1.21
C ALA A 148 -1.58 -2.96 1.31
N ALA A 149 -2.62 -2.85 0.47
CA ALA A 149 -3.52 -1.70 0.46
C ALA A 149 -4.93 -2.08 0.00
N ALA A 150 -5.95 -1.33 0.47
CA ALA A 150 -7.33 -1.49 0.00
C ALA A 150 -8.09 -0.15 -0.11
N VAL A 151 -9.20 -0.15 -0.85
CA VAL A 151 -10.21 0.93 -0.86
C VAL A 151 -11.61 0.37 -1.12
N SER A 152 -12.62 0.93 -0.48
CA SER A 152 -14.03 0.60 -0.75
C SER A 152 -14.57 1.50 -1.87
N LEU A 153 -15.26 0.88 -2.83
CA LEU A 153 -15.98 1.55 -3.92
C LEU A 153 -17.47 1.73 -3.58
N GLY A 154 -17.94 1.28 -2.42
CA GLY A 154 -19.34 1.43 -1.97
C GLY A 154 -20.30 0.35 -2.48
N ASP A 155 -21.61 0.61 -2.34
CA ASP A 155 -22.71 -0.32 -2.68
C ASP A 155 -23.09 -0.23 -4.17
N ARG A 156 -23.30 -1.39 -4.82
CA ARG A 156 -23.68 -1.55 -6.25
C ARG A 156 -22.68 -0.97 -7.26
N THR A 157 -21.38 -1.02 -6.94
CA THR A 157 -20.28 -0.54 -7.80
C THR A 157 -19.40 -1.65 -8.41
N PRO A 158 -19.95 -2.53 -9.28
CA PRO A 158 -19.19 -3.62 -9.88
C PRO A 158 -18.06 -3.08 -10.77
N VAL A 159 -16.91 -3.75 -10.70
CA VAL A 159 -15.71 -3.36 -11.46
C VAL A 159 -15.77 -3.97 -12.85
N VAL A 160 -15.48 -3.18 -13.87
CA VAL A 160 -15.51 -3.55 -15.29
C VAL A 160 -14.12 -3.96 -15.77
N SER A 161 -13.09 -3.19 -15.43
CA SER A 161 -11.69 -3.49 -15.76
C SER A 161 -10.72 -2.84 -14.76
N ILE A 162 -9.53 -3.44 -14.62
CA ILE A 162 -8.37 -2.88 -13.93
C ILE A 162 -7.19 -2.92 -14.91
N ASP A 163 -6.49 -1.80 -15.05
CA ASP A 163 -5.20 -1.69 -15.73
C ASP A 163 -4.17 -1.14 -14.74
N VAL A 164 -2.93 -1.65 -14.77
CA VAL A 164 -1.88 -1.27 -13.80
C VAL A 164 -0.65 -0.74 -14.54
N SER A 165 -0.38 0.55 -14.35
CA SER A 165 0.82 1.20 -14.87
C SER A 165 1.99 1.03 -13.91
N ALA A 166 3.11 0.50 -14.41
CA ALA A 166 4.36 0.34 -13.66
C ALA A 166 5.11 1.68 -13.49
N ALA A 167 6.36 1.61 -13.00
CA ALA A 167 7.26 2.74 -12.96
C ALA A 167 7.40 3.45 -14.34
N PRO A 168 7.46 4.79 -14.39
CA PRO A 168 7.56 5.71 -13.25
C PRO A 168 6.21 6.11 -12.63
N VAL A 169 5.07 5.65 -13.15
CA VAL A 169 3.73 6.18 -12.80
C VAL A 169 3.13 5.49 -11.57
N ARG A 170 3.17 4.15 -11.51
CA ARG A 170 2.72 3.34 -10.35
C ARG A 170 1.27 3.62 -9.93
N GLN A 171 0.36 3.51 -10.89
CA GLN A 171 -1.07 3.78 -10.71
C GLN A 171 -1.95 2.70 -11.33
N ALA A 172 -3.06 2.37 -10.67
CA ALA A 172 -4.10 1.51 -11.18
C ALA A 172 -5.24 2.34 -11.78
N THR A 173 -5.50 2.19 -13.07
CA THR A 173 -6.69 2.76 -13.73
C THR A 173 -7.82 1.74 -13.65
N VAL A 174 -8.90 2.09 -12.98
CA VAL A 174 -10.03 1.20 -12.72
C VAL A 174 -11.30 1.79 -13.33
N VAL A 175 -11.99 0.97 -14.13
CA VAL A 175 -13.32 1.29 -14.64
C VAL A 175 -14.35 0.53 -13.82
N TYR A 176 -15.31 1.22 -13.23
CA TYR A 176 -16.42 0.62 -12.49
C TYR A 176 -17.75 1.31 -12.81
N LEU A 177 -18.86 0.62 -12.58
CA LEU A 177 -20.18 1.22 -12.67
C LEU A 177 -20.54 1.85 -11.32
N THR A 178 -21.29 2.95 -11.31
CA THR A 178 -21.74 3.65 -10.09
C THR A 178 -22.99 4.50 -10.33
N ARG A 179 -23.43 5.22 -9.31
CA ARG A 179 -24.53 6.20 -9.35
C ARG A 179 -23.98 7.63 -9.31
N GLY A 180 -24.75 8.61 -9.77
CA GLY A 180 -24.49 10.02 -9.42
C GLY A 180 -24.79 10.28 -7.93
N ASP A 181 -24.12 11.24 -7.31
CA ASP A 181 -24.22 11.47 -5.86
C ASP A 181 -25.65 11.79 -5.39
N SER A 182 -26.46 12.42 -6.25
CA SER A 182 -27.88 12.74 -6.03
C SER A 182 -28.85 11.58 -6.31
N GLU A 183 -28.40 10.47 -6.92
CA GLU A 183 -29.26 9.37 -7.34
C GLU A 183 -29.58 8.39 -6.19
N PRO A 184 -30.75 7.70 -6.23
CA PRO A 184 -31.07 6.67 -5.23
C PRO A 184 -30.02 5.55 -5.19
N THR A 185 -29.74 5.02 -3.99
CA THR A 185 -28.68 4.00 -3.76
C THR A 185 -28.87 2.69 -4.52
N ALA A 186 -30.09 2.40 -5.01
CA ALA A 186 -30.39 1.20 -5.79
C ALA A 186 -30.12 1.37 -7.31
N VAL A 187 -29.83 2.58 -7.78
CA VAL A 187 -29.64 2.93 -9.20
C VAL A 187 -28.15 2.84 -9.58
N VAL A 188 -27.87 2.53 -10.84
CA VAL A 188 -26.53 2.58 -11.44
C VAL A 188 -26.65 3.27 -12.80
N THR A 189 -26.03 4.44 -12.94
CA THR A 189 -26.25 5.40 -14.05
C THR A 189 -24.97 6.00 -14.62
N LEU A 190 -23.82 5.72 -14.01
CA LEU A 190 -22.50 6.19 -14.44
C LEU A 190 -21.56 5.01 -14.65
N ARG A 191 -20.66 5.15 -15.63
CA ARG A 191 -19.41 4.39 -15.72
C ARG A 191 -18.27 5.34 -15.35
N ARG A 192 -17.67 5.12 -14.19
CA ARG A 192 -16.52 5.87 -13.68
C ARG A 192 -15.23 5.22 -14.16
N THR A 193 -14.30 6.04 -14.64
CA THR A 193 -12.89 5.69 -14.82
C THR A 193 -12.10 6.47 -13.80
N ALA A 194 -11.57 5.80 -12.77
CA ALA A 194 -10.82 6.40 -11.67
C ALA A 194 -9.37 5.89 -11.65
N VAL A 195 -8.45 6.72 -11.18
CA VAL A 195 -7.01 6.41 -11.08
C VAL A 195 -6.60 6.39 -9.62
N TYR A 196 -6.07 5.26 -9.16
CA TYR A 196 -5.66 5.02 -7.78
C TYR A 196 -4.15 4.84 -7.65
N GLN A 197 -3.60 5.29 -6.52
CA GLN A 197 -2.22 5.03 -6.11
C GLN A 197 -2.19 4.38 -4.72
N VAL A 198 -1.22 3.50 -4.48
CA VAL A 198 -1.00 2.91 -3.14
C VAL A 198 -0.44 3.96 -2.19
N THR A 199 -0.98 4.00 -0.98
CA THR A 199 -0.45 4.71 0.20
C THR A 199 -0.77 3.82 1.40
N GLU A 200 0.04 2.78 1.61
CA GLU A 200 -0.26 1.67 2.55
C GLU A 200 -0.71 2.20 3.93
N PRO A 201 -1.83 1.67 4.50
CA PRO A 201 -2.63 0.53 4.05
C PRO A 201 -3.81 0.88 3.13
N ALA A 202 -3.84 2.06 2.52
CA ALA A 202 -4.96 2.52 1.67
C ALA A 202 -4.58 2.62 0.18
N MET A 203 -5.58 2.55 -0.71
CA MET A 203 -5.47 3.08 -2.07
C MET A 203 -6.17 4.44 -2.13
N VAL A 204 -5.49 5.46 -2.63
CA VAL A 204 -6.00 6.84 -2.72
C VAL A 204 -6.43 7.12 -4.16
N GLU A 205 -7.65 7.60 -4.35
CA GLU A 205 -8.10 8.10 -5.65
C GLU A 205 -7.43 9.45 -5.95
N LEU A 206 -6.70 9.52 -7.07
CA LEU A 206 -6.02 10.74 -7.50
C LEU A 206 -6.95 11.64 -8.33
N HIS A 207 -7.78 11.02 -9.17
CA HIS A 207 -8.80 11.67 -10.00
C HIS A 207 -9.72 10.61 -10.62
N HIS A 208 -10.88 11.04 -11.11
CA HIS A 208 -11.77 10.23 -11.93
C HIS A 208 -12.41 11.03 -13.07
N SER A 209 -13.07 10.31 -13.97
CA SER A 209 -13.97 10.86 -14.99
C SER A 209 -15.19 9.95 -15.14
N ASP A 210 -16.37 10.55 -15.28
CA ASP A 210 -17.64 9.84 -15.38
C ASP A 210 -18.24 9.97 -16.78
N ALA A 211 -18.78 8.86 -17.29
CA ALA A 211 -19.61 8.82 -18.49
C ALA A 211 -21.01 8.27 -18.14
N PRO A 212 -22.10 8.72 -18.79
CA PRO A 212 -23.41 8.11 -18.63
C PRO A 212 -23.38 6.61 -18.95
N TYR A 213 -24.08 5.83 -18.15
CA TYR A 213 -24.31 4.39 -18.34
C TYR A 213 -25.81 4.11 -18.33
N THR A 214 -26.27 3.43 -19.39
CA THR A 214 -27.61 2.86 -19.47
C THR A 214 -27.44 1.33 -19.54
N PRO A 215 -28.08 0.56 -18.63
CA PRO A 215 -28.03 -0.91 -18.65
C PRO A 215 -28.59 -1.55 -19.92
#